data_AF-A0A161WWW1-F1
#
_entry.id   AF-A0A161WWW1-F1
#
_cell.length_a   1.000
_cell.length_b   1.000
_cell.length_c   1.000
_cell.angle_alpha   90.00
_cell.angle_beta   90.00
_cell.angle_gamma   90.00
#
_symmetry.space_group_name_H-M   'P 1'
#
loop_
_entity.id
_entity.type
_entity.pdbx_description
1 polymer ?
#
loop_
_entity_poly.entity_id
_entity_poly.type
_entity_poly.pdbx_seq_one_letter_code
_entity_poly.pdbx_strand_id
1 'polypeptide(L)' 'MEELIKYCKENKIKTIFVEDMVSPKVSETVAKEVGAKVEKIYTVESKEDNKDYIQSMKDNLELIYNSLR' A
#
# COMPACT_ATOMS: atom_id res chain seq x y z
N MET A 1 0.49 -17.71 2.12
CA MET A 1 -0.06 -16.66 3.01
C MET A 1 0.74 -16.54 4.29
N GLU A 2 0.97 -17.66 5.00
CA GLU A 2 1.74 -17.68 6.26
C GLU A 2 3.14 -17.07 6.14
N GLU A 3 3.89 -17.38 5.07
CA GLU A 3 5.22 -16.82 4.83
C GLU A 3 5.21 -15.29 4.70
N LEU A 4 4.18 -14.73 4.04
CA LEU A 4 4.02 -13.28 3.89
C LEU A 4 3.73 -12.61 5.24
N ILE A 5 2.82 -13.20 6.03
CA ILE A 5 2.52 -12.71 7.39
C ILE A 5 3.77 -12.77 8.27
N LYS A 6 4.53 -13.86 8.20
CA LYS A 6 5.78 -14.04 8.95
C LYS A 6 6.79 -12.97 8.55
N TYR A 7 7.05 -12.80 7.25
CA TYR A 7 7.94 -11.77 6.73
C TYR A 7 7.55 -10.38 7.22
N CYS A 8 6.27 -10.02 7.14
CA CYS A 8 5.78 -8.73 7.58
C CYS A 8 5.98 -8.50 9.09
N LYS A 9 5.74 -9.52 9.92
CA LYS A 9 5.97 -9.45 11.38
C LYS A 9 7.46 -9.31 11.70
N GLU A 10 8.32 -10.10 11.08
CA GLU A 10 9.77 -10.07 11.28
C GLU A 10 10.39 -8.72 10.89
N ASN A 11 9.92 -8.14 9.79
CA ASN A 11 10.40 -6.85 9.28
C ASN A 11 9.63 -5.64 9.82
N LYS A 12 8.69 -5.86 10.75
CA LYS A 12 7.88 -4.79 11.37
C LYS A 12 7.19 -3.89 10.33
N ILE A 13 6.65 -4.51 9.28
CA ILE A 13 5.93 -3.79 8.23
C ILE A 13 4.69 -3.14 8.82
N LYS A 14 4.59 -1.82 8.70
CA LYS A 14 3.48 -1.02 9.27
C LYS A 14 2.45 -0.59 8.23
N THR A 15 2.78 -0.65 6.95
CA THR A 15 1.91 -0.17 5.87
C THR A 15 1.93 -1.16 4.71
N ILE A 16 0.76 -1.48 4.17
CA ILE A 16 0.56 -2.29 2.97
C ILE A 16 -0.10 -1.39 1.92
N PHE A 17 0.60 -1.18 0.80
CA PHE A 17 0.07 -0.41 -0.30
C PHE A 17 -0.79 -1.28 -1.23
N VAL A 18 -1.93 -0.76 -1.65
CA VAL A 18 -2.87 -1.43 -2.56
C VAL A 18 -3.24 -0.52 -3.72
N GLU A 19 -3.45 -1.13 -4.88
CA GLU A 19 -4.03 -0.45 -6.04
C GLU A 19 -5.56 -0.38 -5.95
N ASP A 20 -6.18 0.51 -6.74
CA ASP A 20 -7.63 0.74 -6.71
C ASP A 20 -8.44 -0.32 -7.48
N MET A 21 -7.86 -0.88 -8.56
CA MET A 21 -8.59 -1.72 -9.51
C MET A 21 -8.74 -3.18 -9.09
N VAL A 22 -8.16 -3.58 -7.96
CA VAL A 22 -8.21 -4.96 -7.45
C VAL A 22 -8.77 -5.00 -6.04
N SER A 23 -9.60 -6.01 -5.77
CA SER A 23 -10.21 -6.21 -4.45
C SER A 23 -9.13 -6.26 -3.34
N PRO A 24 -9.19 -5.38 -2.32
CA PRO A 24 -8.14 -5.26 -1.31
C PRO A 24 -8.20 -6.37 -0.24
N LYS A 25 -9.17 -7.29 -0.29
CA LYS A 25 -9.44 -8.31 0.76
C LYS A 25 -8.20 -9.07 1.25
N VAL A 26 -7.30 -9.44 0.34
CA VAL A 26 -6.06 -10.15 0.72
C VAL A 26 -5.15 -9.24 1.52
N SER A 27 -4.91 -8.03 1.02
CA SER A 27 -4.08 -7.02 1.68
C SER A 27 -4.66 -6.56 3.02
N GLU A 28 -5.98 -6.41 3.13
CA GLU A 28 -6.68 -6.14 4.38
C GLU A 28 -6.50 -7.27 5.40
N THR A 29 -6.59 -8.52 4.94
CA THR A 29 -6.38 -9.69 5.80
C THR A 29 -4.95 -9.72 6.34
N VAL A 30 -3.95 -9.53 5.47
CA VAL A 30 -2.54 -9.48 5.88
C VAL A 30 -2.31 -8.31 6.83
N ALA A 31 -2.82 -7.11 6.53
CA ALA A 31 -2.67 -5.92 7.36
C ALA A 31 -3.20 -6.15 8.77
N LYS A 32 -4.41 -6.73 8.88
CA LYS A 32 -5.03 -7.09 10.16
C LYS A 32 -4.18 -8.07 10.96
N GLU A 33 -3.65 -9.12 10.33
CA GLU A 33 -2.85 -10.16 10.99
C GLU A 33 -1.50 -9.65 11.51
N VAL A 34 -0.96 -8.59 10.91
CA VAL A 34 0.37 -8.04 11.25
C VAL A 34 0.29 -6.70 11.98
N GLY A 35 -0.91 -6.15 12.18
CA GLY A 35 -1.11 -4.84 12.80
C GLY A 35 -0.65 -3.67 11.94
N ALA A 36 -0.68 -3.83 10.61
CA ALA A 36 -0.38 -2.77 9.64
C ALA A 36 -1.65 -2.04 9.19
N LYS A 37 -1.47 -0.87 8.58
CA LYS A 37 -2.52 -0.16 7.85
C LYS A 37 -2.48 -0.47 6.36
N VAL A 38 -3.62 -0.36 5.70
CA VAL A 38 -3.72 -0.41 4.24
C VAL A 38 -3.79 1.02 3.72
N GLU A 39 -3.02 1.33 2.68
CA GLU A 39 -2.99 2.64 2.02
C GLU A 39 -3.13 2.45 0.51
N LYS A 40 -3.89 3.32 -0.15
CA LYS A 40 -3.95 3.35 -1.62
C LYS A 40 -2.62 3.86 -2.18
N ILE A 41 -2.16 3.29 -3.28
CA ILE A 41 -1.05 3.83 -4.08
C ILE A 41 -1.44 3.86 -5.56
N TYR A 42 -0.97 4.87 -6.28
CA TYR A 42 -1.21 5.01 -7.71
C TYR A 42 -0.22 4.14 -8.50
N THR A 43 -0.69 3.16 -9.26
CA THR A 43 0.17 2.31 -10.10
C THR A 43 0.53 2.95 -11.43
N VAL A 44 -0.14 4.07 -11.75
CA VAL A 44 0.08 4.86 -12.97
C VAL A 44 -0.16 4.09 -14.27
N GLU A 45 -0.82 2.92 -14.18
CA GLU A 45 -1.25 2.12 -15.31
C GLU A 45 -2.42 2.76 -16.07
N SER A 46 -3.21 3.58 -15.37
CA SER A 46 -4.26 4.39 -15.95
C SER A 46 -4.40 5.73 -15.22
N LYS A 47 -5.23 6.61 -15.76
CA LYS A 47 -5.55 7.88 -15.11
C LYS A 47 -6.53 7.63 -13.95
N GLU A 48 -6.07 7.79 -12.73
CA GLU A 48 -6.86 7.70 -11.50
C GLU A 48 -7.06 9.09 -10.89
N ASP A 49 -8.19 9.31 -10.22
CA ASP A 49 -8.49 10.55 -9.45
C ASP A 49 -8.25 11.87 -10.22
N ASN A 50 -8.36 11.84 -11.55
CA ASN A 50 -8.05 12.95 -12.46
C ASN A 50 -6.62 13.51 -12.38
N LYS A 51 -5.68 12.78 -11.77
CA LYS A 51 -4.29 13.21 -11.63
C LYS A 51 -3.47 12.95 -12.89
N ASP A 52 -2.51 13.81 -13.16
CA ASP A 52 -1.43 13.51 -14.11
C ASP A 52 -0.32 12.69 -13.46
N TYR A 53 0.65 12.24 -14.28
CA TYR A 53 1.77 11.42 -13.83
C TYR A 53 2.55 12.06 -12.66
N ILE A 54 2.85 13.36 -12.75
CA ILE A 54 3.68 14.04 -11.74
C ILE A 54 2.90 14.21 -10.45
N GLN A 55 1.61 14.52 -10.52
CA GLN A 55 0.72 14.59 -9.36
C GLN A 55 0.63 13.25 -8.64
N SER A 56 0.33 12.16 -9.36
CA SER A 56 0.26 10.81 -8.79
C SER A 56 1.58 10.38 -8.13
N MET A 57 2.71 10.66 -8.78
CA MET A 57 4.02 10.30 -8.24
C MET A 57 4.41 11.12 -7.00
N LYS A 58 4.02 12.40 -6.93
CA LYS A 58 4.23 13.22 -5.72
C LYS A 58 3.46 12.66 -4.54
N ASP A 59 2.19 12.31 -4.75
CA ASP A 59 1.34 11.73 -3.70
C ASP A 59 1.88 10.37 -3.25
N ASN A 60 2.29 9.51 -4.18
CA ASN A 60 2.94 8.23 -3.87
C ASN A 60 4.19 8.43 -3.01
N LEU A 61 5.06 9.40 -3.37
CA LEU A 61 6.28 9.67 -2.63
C LEU A 61 5.97 10.16 -1.21
N GLU A 62 4.98 11.02 -1.04
CA GLU A 62 4.53 11.49 0.27
C GLU A 62 3.99 10.35 1.14
N LEU A 63 3.15 9.48 0.57
CA LEU A 63 2.60 8.31 1.26
C LEU A 63 3.71 7.34 1.72
N ILE A 64 4.65 7.04 0.82
CA ILE A 64 5.81 6.18 1.13
C ILE A 64 6.65 6.83 2.22
N TYR A 65 7.00 8.10 2.07
CA TYR A 65 7.80 8.83 3.07
C TYR A 65 7.15 8.79 4.45
N ASN A 66 5.85 9.09 4.52
CA ASN A 66 5.10 9.06 5.78
C ASN A 66 4.99 7.64 6.38
N SER A 67 4.97 6.60 5.56
CA SER A 67 4.92 5.21 6.02
C SER A 67 6.21 4.72 6.70
N LEU A 68 7.33 5.39 6.43
CA LEU A 68 8.66 5.06 6.97
C LEU A 68 9.00 5.83 8.26
N ARG A 69 8.13 6.76 8.69
CA ARG A 69 8.32 7.55 9.91
C ARG A 69 7.94 6.80 11.19
#